data_AF-A0A7V9G4B8-F1
#
_entry.id   AF-A0A7V9G4B8-F1
#
_cell.length_a   1.000
_cell.length_b   1.000
_cell.length_c   1.000
_cell.angle_alpha   90.00
_cell.angle_beta   90.00
_cell.angle_gamma   90.00
#
_symmetry.space_group_name_H-M   'P 1'
#
loop_
_entity.id
_entity.type
_entity.pdbx_description
1 polymer ?
#
loop_
_entity_poly.entity_id
_entity_poly.type
_entity_poly.pdbx_seq_one_letter_code
_entity_poly.pdbx_strand_id
1 'polypeptide(L)'
;MPRNFKRHYGSISLALASGGFIATELARGQGWIGGSGGVLVSAAFEAATIGGVADWFAVRALFHRVPIPVLGRHTDIIVRQRARITENIVDMVEETWLAPEVIGAQLDRLVNANTVLTWLEDPARRAQGTDIAGHLIGMLARQLKSPEASKLMTHVLVDQLEGLDLARPLGAWMERSLASGAHGPAWNALVRAANDQLDDPDIVPLARILVRDAVAALAPGLVDRFSSGPAADALVSELKRVAQGLDLSQPLGAWLAHAIARRDHDPLSEALVDALRADLGASPDFRRLVEGLVREAVERWKGRGWKERLLGGGAEVFGALRYDRIAEDVLSAIDAALVDARTNSANPIRLKIDTALTGFAQRLAAGDPALAAPVRTLVVQLIERADLGALIARVAAWAKVALTAPPGTGPTLFDEDALAVAAVRGLRILLVDLHRRPDHPVRVRIDADLLDFAKRLAGGDERATAVVARAQAHLLAHAPEVLGASLARAQ
;
A
#
# COMPACT_ATOMS: atom_id res chain seq x y z
N MET A 1 -56.49 10.56 -14.90
CA MET A 1 -55.86 9.28 -15.32
C MET A 1 -56.55 8.77 -16.59
N PRO A 2 -55.96 8.91 -17.78
CA PRO A 2 -56.48 8.23 -18.96
C PRO A 2 -55.90 6.81 -19.02
N ARG A 3 -56.78 5.80 -19.10
CA ARG A 3 -56.44 4.38 -19.24
C ARG A 3 -55.73 4.13 -20.58
N ASN A 4 -54.64 3.35 -20.52
CA ASN A 4 -53.76 2.94 -21.62
C ASN A 4 -54.46 2.12 -22.72
N PHE A 5 -55.26 2.75 -23.59
CA PHE A 5 -55.86 2.06 -24.75
C PHE A 5 -54.86 1.75 -25.88
N LYS A 6 -53.65 2.33 -25.88
CA LYS A 6 -52.66 2.15 -26.96
C LYS A 6 -51.95 0.79 -27.00
N ARG A 7 -52.07 -0.06 -25.96
CA ARG A 7 -51.34 -1.34 -25.90
C ARG A 7 -52.02 -2.53 -26.61
N HIS A 8 -53.26 -2.39 -27.08
CA HIS A 8 -54.04 -3.53 -27.58
C HIS A 8 -54.37 -3.50 -29.08
N TYR A 9 -53.99 -2.45 -29.81
CA TYR A 9 -54.33 -2.32 -31.23
C TYR A 9 -53.84 -3.50 -32.08
N GLY A 10 -52.64 -4.01 -31.84
CA GLY A 10 -52.10 -5.17 -32.58
C GLY A 10 -52.88 -6.47 -32.32
N SER A 11 -53.31 -6.72 -31.08
CA SER A 11 -54.12 -7.91 -30.76
C SER A 11 -55.54 -7.80 -31.32
N ILE A 12 -56.12 -6.58 -31.30
CA ILE A 12 -57.45 -6.31 -31.86
C ILE A 12 -57.43 -6.43 -33.38
N SER A 13 -56.41 -5.88 -34.06
CA SER A 13 -56.29 -5.98 -35.52
C SER A 13 -56.06 -7.43 -35.96
N LEU A 14 -55.25 -8.20 -35.23
CA LEU A 14 -55.06 -9.62 -35.51
C LEU A 14 -56.35 -10.42 -35.28
N ALA A 15 -57.09 -10.16 -34.20
CA ALA A 15 -58.38 -10.81 -33.95
C ALA A 15 -59.41 -10.48 -35.06
N LEU A 16 -59.39 -9.24 -35.56
CA LEU A 16 -60.27 -8.81 -36.64
C LEU A 16 -59.88 -9.43 -37.99
N ALA A 17 -58.58 -9.55 -38.28
CA ALA A 17 -58.08 -10.26 -39.46
C ALA A 17 -58.45 -11.75 -39.43
N SER A 18 -58.18 -12.44 -38.31
CA SER A 18 -58.53 -13.85 -38.12
C SER A 18 -60.03 -14.09 -38.18
N GLY A 19 -60.83 -13.21 -37.55
CA GLY A 19 -62.29 -13.27 -37.58
C GLY A 19 -62.83 -13.02 -38.99
N GLY A 20 -62.26 -12.06 -39.71
CA GLY A 20 -62.56 -11.80 -41.12
C GLY A 20 -62.29 -13.00 -42.00
N PHE A 21 -61.11 -13.64 -41.86
CA PHE A 21 -60.74 -14.84 -42.60
C PHE A 21 -61.72 -16.00 -42.36
N ILE A 22 -62.05 -16.28 -41.09
CA ILE A 22 -63.00 -17.36 -40.74
C ILE A 22 -64.39 -17.04 -41.31
N ALA A 23 -64.86 -15.80 -41.19
CA ALA A 23 -66.17 -15.39 -41.67
C ALA A 23 -66.27 -15.47 -43.21
N THR A 24 -65.24 -15.01 -43.94
CA THR A 24 -65.22 -15.08 -45.40
C THR A 24 -65.15 -16.51 -45.90
N GLU A 25 -64.43 -17.38 -45.19
CA GLU A 25 -64.28 -18.77 -45.58
C GLU A 25 -65.54 -19.61 -45.31
N LEU A 26 -66.23 -19.35 -44.20
CA LEU A 26 -67.54 -19.95 -43.91
C LEU A 26 -68.62 -19.48 -44.91
N ALA A 27 -68.64 -18.19 -45.23
CA ALA A 27 -69.59 -17.64 -46.19
C ALA A 27 -69.31 -18.12 -47.63
N ARG A 28 -68.04 -18.43 -47.96
CA ARG A 28 -67.66 -19.11 -49.21
C ARG A 28 -68.12 -20.57 -49.23
N GLY A 29 -67.96 -21.30 -48.13
CA GLY A 29 -68.42 -22.69 -48.00
C GLY A 29 -69.95 -22.87 -48.07
N GLN A 30 -70.71 -21.86 -47.63
CA GLN A 30 -72.17 -21.80 -47.72
C GLN A 30 -72.67 -21.27 -49.08
N GLY A 31 -71.77 -20.85 -49.98
CA GLY A 31 -72.11 -20.33 -51.31
C GLY A 31 -72.64 -18.90 -51.34
N TRP A 32 -72.54 -18.14 -50.25
CA TRP A 32 -73.08 -16.77 -50.14
C TRP A 32 -72.19 -15.73 -50.82
N ILE A 33 -70.89 -16.03 -50.94
CA ILE A 33 -69.90 -15.18 -51.58
C ILE A 33 -69.20 -16.02 -52.64
N GLY A 34 -69.49 -15.76 -53.92
CA GLY A 34 -68.95 -16.48 -55.07
C GLY A 34 -68.35 -15.52 -56.10
N GLY A 35 -67.48 -16.06 -56.97
CA GLY A 35 -66.76 -15.28 -57.99
C GLY A 35 -65.36 -14.83 -57.55
N SER A 36 -64.59 -14.26 -58.49
CA SER A 36 -63.20 -13.83 -58.28
C SER A 36 -63.03 -12.79 -57.16
N GLY A 37 -64.04 -11.95 -56.91
CA GLY A 37 -64.03 -10.96 -55.83
C GLY A 37 -64.08 -11.56 -54.42
N GLY A 38 -64.91 -12.59 -54.19
CA GLY A 38 -64.99 -13.27 -52.89
C GLY A 38 -63.71 -14.03 -52.53
N VAL A 39 -63.08 -14.64 -53.54
CA VAL A 39 -61.78 -15.31 -53.41
C VAL A 39 -60.68 -14.31 -53.03
N LEU A 40 -60.66 -13.13 -53.68
CA LEU A 40 -59.67 -12.10 -53.38
C LEU A 40 -59.79 -11.57 -51.95
N VAL A 41 -61.01 -11.38 -51.45
CA VAL A 41 -61.25 -10.90 -50.08
C VAL A 41 -60.84 -11.95 -49.05
N SER A 42 -61.17 -13.23 -49.26
CA SER A 42 -60.73 -14.32 -48.36
C SER A 42 -59.20 -14.41 -48.33
N ALA A 43 -58.56 -14.38 -49.49
CA ALA A 43 -57.09 -14.39 -49.60
C ALA A 43 -56.44 -13.16 -48.94
N ALA A 44 -57.07 -11.98 -49.02
CA ALA A 44 -56.59 -10.78 -48.35
C ALA A 44 -56.65 -10.91 -46.82
N PHE A 45 -57.73 -11.48 -46.27
CA PHE A 45 -57.83 -11.75 -44.84
C PHE A 45 -56.89 -12.88 -44.39
N GLU A 46 -56.68 -13.90 -45.22
CA GLU A 46 -55.69 -14.96 -44.98
C GLU A 46 -54.27 -14.37 -44.88
N ALA A 47 -53.88 -13.58 -45.88
CA ALA A 47 -52.59 -12.91 -45.91
C ALA A 47 -52.41 -11.94 -44.73
N ALA A 48 -53.45 -11.18 -44.38
CA ALA A 48 -53.44 -10.29 -43.22
C ALA A 48 -53.29 -11.06 -41.89
N THR A 49 -53.93 -12.22 -41.78
CA THR A 49 -53.83 -13.08 -40.59
C THR A 49 -52.43 -13.69 -40.47
N ILE A 50 -51.90 -14.27 -41.56
CA ILE A 50 -50.55 -14.84 -41.57
C ILE A 50 -49.50 -13.77 -41.29
N GLY A 51 -49.60 -12.60 -41.94
CA GLY A 51 -48.71 -11.48 -41.71
C GLY A 51 -48.76 -10.96 -40.27
N GLY A 52 -49.96 -10.86 -39.68
CA GLY A 52 -50.12 -10.44 -38.30
C GLY A 52 -49.58 -11.45 -37.27
N VAL A 53 -49.74 -12.75 -37.52
CA VAL A 53 -49.14 -13.81 -36.67
C VAL A 53 -47.61 -13.80 -36.80
N ALA A 54 -47.08 -13.61 -38.01
CA ALA A 54 -45.64 -13.57 -38.25
C ALA A 54 -44.97 -12.37 -37.56
N ASP A 55 -45.55 -11.18 -37.66
CA ASP A 55 -45.06 -9.97 -36.97
C ASP A 55 -45.10 -10.13 -35.45
N TRP A 56 -46.23 -10.64 -34.92
CA TRP A 56 -46.34 -10.97 -33.49
C TRP A 56 -45.26 -11.96 -33.04
N PHE A 57 -45.02 -13.01 -33.83
CA PHE A 57 -44.01 -14.00 -33.51
C PHE A 57 -42.61 -13.40 -33.57
N ALA A 58 -42.29 -12.58 -34.56
CA ALA A 58 -40.96 -11.95 -34.70
C ALA A 58 -40.64 -11.04 -33.51
N VAL A 59 -41.55 -10.14 -33.13
CA VAL A 59 -41.36 -9.26 -31.97
C VAL A 59 -41.26 -10.09 -30.69
N ARG A 60 -42.14 -11.08 -30.49
CA ARG A 60 -42.11 -11.89 -29.28
C ARG A 60 -40.87 -12.78 -29.20
N ALA A 61 -40.44 -13.37 -30.31
CA ALA A 61 -39.24 -14.19 -30.40
C ALA A 61 -37.95 -13.38 -30.22
N LEU A 62 -37.98 -12.06 -30.44
CA LEU A 62 -36.83 -11.21 -30.20
C LEU A 62 -36.59 -10.97 -28.70
N PHE A 63 -37.67 -10.80 -27.92
CA PHE A 63 -37.62 -10.33 -26.53
C PHE A 63 -38.04 -11.35 -25.46
N HIS A 64 -38.70 -12.44 -25.84
CA HIS A 64 -39.24 -13.42 -24.90
C HIS A 64 -39.16 -14.84 -25.46
N ARG A 65 -39.10 -15.82 -24.57
CA ARG A 65 -39.22 -17.23 -24.94
C ARG A 65 -40.67 -17.57 -25.35
N VAL A 66 -40.85 -18.07 -26.57
CA VAL A 66 -42.16 -18.53 -27.05
C VAL A 66 -42.38 -19.99 -26.64
N PRO A 67 -43.51 -20.35 -26.00
CA PRO A 67 -43.74 -21.69 -25.44
C PRO A 67 -44.17 -22.72 -26.50
N ILE A 68 -43.43 -22.83 -27.61
CA ILE A 68 -43.63 -23.85 -28.65
C ILE A 68 -42.43 -24.82 -28.58
N PRO A 69 -42.61 -26.14 -28.39
CA PRO A 69 -41.53 -27.08 -28.05
C PRO A 69 -40.31 -27.08 -28.99
N VAL A 70 -40.52 -26.87 -30.29
CA VAL A 70 -39.46 -26.87 -31.31
C VAL A 70 -38.85 -25.48 -31.52
N LEU A 71 -39.69 -24.43 -31.55
CA LEU A 71 -39.27 -23.05 -31.86
C LEU A 71 -38.70 -22.32 -30.64
N GLY A 72 -39.18 -22.63 -29.43
CA GLY A 72 -38.80 -21.96 -28.18
C GLY A 72 -37.35 -22.15 -27.73
N ARG A 73 -36.55 -22.95 -28.46
CA ARG A 73 -35.09 -23.09 -28.27
C ARG A 73 -34.29 -21.98 -28.96
N HIS A 74 -34.87 -21.34 -29.98
CA HIS A 74 -34.20 -20.32 -30.82
C HIS A 74 -34.85 -18.93 -30.73
N THR A 75 -35.82 -18.76 -29.83
CA THR A 75 -36.39 -17.46 -29.47
C THR A 75 -35.63 -16.82 -28.31
N ASP A 76 -36.00 -15.61 -27.95
CA ASP A 76 -35.36 -14.75 -26.95
C ASP A 76 -33.95 -14.29 -27.35
N ILE A 77 -33.80 -13.95 -28.63
CA ILE A 77 -32.49 -13.70 -29.27
C ILE A 77 -31.75 -12.55 -28.59
N ILE A 78 -32.41 -11.43 -28.31
CA ILE A 78 -31.76 -10.27 -27.69
C ILE A 78 -31.37 -10.56 -26.24
N VAL A 79 -32.24 -11.18 -25.46
CA VAL A 79 -31.92 -11.48 -24.04
C VAL A 79 -30.78 -12.49 -23.96
N ARG A 80 -30.77 -13.50 -24.82
CA ARG A 80 -29.74 -14.54 -24.85
C ARG A 80 -28.38 -14.03 -25.35
N GLN A 81 -28.36 -13.05 -26.25
CA GLN A 81 -27.14 -12.45 -26.80
C GLN A 81 -26.82 -11.08 -26.19
N ARG A 82 -27.48 -10.68 -25.10
CA ARG A 82 -27.36 -9.34 -24.51
C ARG A 82 -25.91 -8.94 -24.24
N ALA A 83 -25.10 -9.84 -23.68
CA ALA A 83 -23.69 -9.60 -23.42
C ALA A 83 -22.92 -9.26 -24.71
N ARG A 84 -23.01 -10.14 -25.71
CA ARG A 84 -22.36 -9.96 -27.03
C ARG A 84 -22.84 -8.73 -27.78
N ILE A 85 -24.14 -8.42 -27.75
CA ILE A 85 -24.69 -7.22 -28.39
C ILE A 85 -24.18 -5.96 -27.68
N THR A 86 -24.08 -5.98 -26.34
CA THR A 86 -23.56 -4.84 -25.57
C THR A 86 -22.08 -4.63 -25.87
N GLU A 87 -21.28 -5.69 -25.90
CA GLU A 87 -19.85 -5.66 -26.22
C GLU A 87 -19.62 -5.10 -27.64
N ASN A 88 -20.32 -5.64 -28.65
CA ASN A 88 -20.25 -5.12 -30.02
C ASN A 88 -20.68 -3.64 -30.14
N ILE A 89 -21.63 -3.17 -29.33
CA ILE A 89 -22.06 -1.76 -29.32
C ILE A 89 -20.97 -0.89 -28.69
N VAL A 90 -20.34 -1.37 -27.61
CA VAL A 90 -19.21 -0.68 -26.96
C VAL A 90 -18.05 -0.58 -27.96
N ASP A 91 -17.66 -1.68 -28.59
CA ASP A 91 -16.59 -1.71 -29.60
C ASP A 91 -16.88 -0.76 -30.77
N MET A 92 -18.12 -0.74 -31.28
CA MET A 92 -18.52 0.18 -32.36
C MET A 92 -18.45 1.65 -31.90
N VAL A 93 -18.89 1.94 -30.67
CA VAL A 93 -18.85 3.30 -30.13
C VAL A 93 -17.40 3.75 -29.90
N GLU A 94 -16.53 2.87 -29.39
CA GLU A 94 -15.11 3.13 -29.16
C GLU A 94 -14.32 3.26 -30.47
N GLU A 95 -14.46 2.30 -31.39
CA GLU A 95 -13.63 2.22 -32.59
C GLU A 95 -14.15 3.05 -33.76
N THR A 96 -15.46 3.34 -33.84
CA THR A 96 -16.05 4.01 -35.01
C THR A 96 -16.52 5.43 -34.69
N TRP A 97 -17.11 5.67 -33.52
CA TRP A 97 -17.73 6.97 -33.20
C TRP A 97 -16.83 7.85 -32.33
N LEU A 98 -16.08 7.25 -31.40
CA LEU A 98 -15.09 7.91 -30.56
C LEU A 98 -13.67 7.85 -31.13
N ALA A 99 -13.52 7.32 -32.36
CA ALA A 99 -12.25 7.35 -33.07
C ALA A 99 -11.67 8.77 -33.07
N PRO A 100 -10.40 8.96 -32.66
CA PRO A 100 -9.76 10.28 -32.58
C PRO A 100 -9.91 11.11 -33.86
N GLU A 101 -9.91 10.44 -35.02
CA GLU A 101 -10.03 11.04 -36.34
C GLU A 101 -11.45 11.58 -36.62
N VAL A 102 -12.49 10.88 -36.13
CA VAL A 102 -13.90 11.28 -36.29
C VAL A 102 -14.25 12.42 -35.35
N ILE A 103 -13.76 12.36 -34.11
CA ILE A 103 -13.88 13.43 -33.12
C ILE A 103 -13.15 14.69 -33.62
N GLY A 104 -11.91 14.54 -34.11
CA GLY A 104 -11.12 15.64 -34.66
C GLY A 104 -11.80 16.32 -35.85
N ALA A 105 -12.30 15.54 -36.81
CA ALA A 105 -13.00 16.07 -37.99
C ALA A 105 -14.33 16.78 -37.64
N GLN A 106 -15.00 16.40 -36.56
CA GLN A 106 -16.21 17.10 -36.11
C GLN A 106 -15.91 18.34 -35.25
N LEU A 107 -14.86 18.31 -34.43
CA LEU A 107 -14.38 19.48 -33.70
C LEU A 107 -13.93 20.59 -34.65
N ASP A 108 -13.21 20.24 -35.73
CA ASP A 108 -12.80 21.19 -36.77
C ASP A 108 -14.00 21.81 -37.50
N ARG A 109 -15.12 21.08 -37.63
CA ARG A 109 -16.36 21.58 -38.24
C ARG A 109 -17.20 22.44 -37.30
N LEU A 110 -17.14 22.17 -35.99
CA LEU A 110 -17.99 22.82 -34.99
C LEU A 110 -17.30 24.04 -34.33
N VAL A 111 -15.97 24.10 -34.32
CA VAL A 111 -15.22 25.17 -33.65
C VAL A 111 -14.13 25.69 -34.58
N ASN A 112 -14.43 26.79 -35.29
CA ASN A 112 -13.37 27.65 -35.81
C ASN A 112 -12.66 28.28 -34.59
N ALA A 113 -11.50 27.75 -34.20
CA ALA A 113 -10.71 28.25 -33.08
C ALA A 113 -10.48 29.77 -33.18
N ASN A 114 -10.36 30.30 -34.40
CA ASN A 114 -10.22 31.71 -34.68
C ASN A 114 -11.45 32.56 -34.32
N THR A 115 -12.66 32.00 -34.41
CA THR A 115 -13.92 32.67 -34.05
C THR A 115 -14.08 32.76 -32.53
N VAL A 116 -13.62 31.73 -31.81
CA VAL A 116 -13.61 31.75 -30.33
C VAL A 116 -12.58 32.74 -29.80
N LEU A 117 -11.40 32.80 -30.43
CA LEU A 117 -10.35 33.77 -30.10
C LEU A 117 -10.79 35.22 -30.34
N THR A 118 -11.36 35.53 -31.51
CA THR A 118 -11.90 36.88 -31.79
C THR A 118 -13.09 37.24 -30.89
N TRP A 119 -13.87 36.25 -30.44
CA TRP A 119 -14.96 36.48 -29.47
C TRP A 119 -14.43 36.78 -28.05
N LEU A 120 -13.29 36.22 -27.66
CA LEU A 120 -12.60 36.47 -26.39
C LEU A 120 -11.77 37.77 -26.38
N GLU A 121 -11.41 38.29 -27.55
CA GLU A 121 -10.69 39.57 -27.67
C GLU A 121 -11.56 40.80 -27.31
N ASP A 122 -12.89 40.69 -27.35
CA ASP A 122 -13.84 41.73 -26.93
C ASP A 122 -13.82 41.94 -25.39
N PRO A 123 -13.44 43.15 -24.89
CA PRO A 123 -13.38 43.44 -23.45
C PRO A 123 -14.68 43.22 -22.69
N ALA A 124 -15.83 43.41 -23.32
CA ALA A 124 -17.13 43.24 -22.69
C ALA A 124 -17.51 41.75 -22.51
N ARG A 125 -16.96 40.86 -23.34
CA ARG A 125 -17.27 39.42 -23.36
C ARG A 125 -16.20 38.58 -22.68
N ARG A 126 -15.00 39.15 -22.48
CA ARG A 126 -13.86 38.53 -21.82
C ARG A 126 -14.19 38.01 -20.42
N ALA A 127 -14.93 38.79 -19.62
CA ALA A 127 -15.35 38.39 -18.27
C ALA A 127 -16.31 37.18 -18.28
N GLN A 128 -17.25 37.14 -19.23
CA GLN A 128 -18.16 36.01 -19.43
C GLN A 128 -17.43 34.77 -19.96
N GLY A 129 -16.48 34.96 -20.88
CA GLY A 129 -15.63 33.90 -21.43
C GLY A 129 -14.72 33.28 -20.36
N THR A 130 -14.12 34.09 -19.48
CA THR A 130 -13.31 33.60 -18.35
C THR A 130 -14.15 32.86 -17.31
N ASP A 131 -15.40 33.27 -17.08
CA ASP A 131 -16.30 32.59 -16.13
C ASP A 131 -16.77 31.23 -16.66
N ILE A 132 -17.06 31.14 -17.96
CA ILE A 132 -17.47 29.90 -18.62
C ILE A 132 -16.27 28.95 -18.73
N ALA A 133 -15.10 29.44 -19.13
CA ALA A 133 -13.86 28.66 -19.15
C ALA A 133 -13.49 28.19 -17.73
N GLY A 134 -13.58 29.06 -16.72
CA GLY A 134 -13.38 28.74 -15.31
C GLY A 134 -14.38 27.70 -14.79
N HIS A 135 -15.63 27.75 -15.23
CA HIS A 135 -16.65 26.74 -14.90
C HIS A 135 -16.40 25.39 -15.57
N LEU A 136 -15.98 25.38 -16.84
CA LEU A 136 -15.66 24.15 -17.59
C LEU A 136 -14.38 23.50 -17.07
N ILE A 137 -13.32 24.29 -16.84
CA ILE A 137 -12.09 23.84 -16.18
C ILE A 137 -12.41 23.39 -14.76
N GLY A 138 -13.29 24.09 -14.04
CA GLY A 138 -13.76 23.70 -12.72
C GLY A 138 -14.57 22.40 -12.72
N MET A 139 -15.38 22.14 -13.75
CA MET A 139 -16.11 20.86 -13.93
C MET A 139 -15.17 19.71 -14.27
N LEU A 140 -14.22 19.93 -15.17
CA LEU A 140 -13.19 18.95 -15.54
C LEU A 140 -12.26 18.66 -14.35
N ALA A 141 -11.86 19.68 -13.58
CA ALA A 141 -11.09 19.53 -12.35
C ALA A 141 -11.88 18.85 -11.23
N ARG A 142 -13.22 18.98 -11.21
CA ARG A 142 -14.10 18.21 -10.30
C ARG A 142 -14.31 16.78 -10.78
N GLN A 143 -14.33 16.50 -12.08
CA GLN A 143 -14.31 15.13 -12.61
C GLN A 143 -12.94 14.46 -12.44
N LEU A 144 -11.84 15.21 -12.37
CA LEU A 144 -10.55 14.72 -11.91
C LEU A 144 -10.51 14.40 -10.39
N LYS A 145 -11.58 14.70 -9.64
CA LYS A 145 -11.79 14.18 -8.28
C LYS A 145 -12.51 12.83 -8.28
N SER A 146 -12.78 12.23 -9.44
CA SER A 146 -13.40 10.91 -9.49
C SER A 146 -12.40 9.83 -9.05
N PRO A 147 -12.88 8.70 -8.50
CA PRO A 147 -12.05 7.55 -8.18
C PRO A 147 -11.18 7.07 -9.34
N GLU A 148 -11.62 7.29 -10.58
CA GLU A 148 -10.92 6.94 -11.82
C GLU A 148 -9.72 7.86 -12.10
N ALA A 149 -9.83 9.16 -11.82
CA ALA A 149 -8.72 10.11 -11.97
C ALA A 149 -7.64 9.92 -10.89
N SER A 150 -8.04 9.52 -9.68
CA SER A 150 -7.12 9.09 -8.62
C SER A 150 -6.37 7.82 -9.01
N LYS A 151 -7.06 6.83 -9.61
CA LYS A 151 -6.43 5.62 -10.16
C LYS A 151 -5.47 5.92 -11.32
N LEU A 152 -5.81 6.86 -12.19
CA LEU A 152 -4.96 7.32 -13.28
C LEU A 152 -3.71 8.03 -12.75
N MET A 153 -3.88 8.93 -11.78
CA MET A 153 -2.78 9.64 -11.12
C MET A 153 -1.88 8.67 -10.36
N THR A 154 -2.45 7.66 -9.71
CA THR A 154 -1.70 6.60 -9.02
C THR A 154 -0.86 5.81 -10.01
N HIS A 155 -1.42 5.35 -11.13
CA HIS A 155 -0.64 4.66 -12.16
C HIS A 155 0.46 5.56 -12.74
N VAL A 156 0.18 6.82 -13.02
CA VAL A 156 1.19 7.76 -13.53
C VAL A 156 2.29 7.99 -12.50
N LEU A 157 1.97 8.17 -11.21
CA LEU A 157 2.95 8.36 -10.14
C LEU A 157 3.77 7.09 -9.91
N VAL A 158 3.14 5.91 -9.92
CA VAL A 158 3.82 4.60 -9.78
C VAL A 158 4.74 4.33 -10.97
N ASP A 159 4.30 4.59 -12.20
CA ASP A 159 5.13 4.45 -13.40
C ASP A 159 6.28 5.47 -13.43
N GLN A 160 6.14 6.62 -12.76
CA GLN A 160 7.24 7.56 -12.58
C GLN A 160 8.21 7.10 -11.49
N LEU A 161 7.72 6.45 -10.42
CA LEU A 161 8.57 6.01 -9.29
C LEU A 161 9.73 5.12 -9.75
N GLU A 162 9.59 4.27 -10.77
CA GLU A 162 10.70 3.43 -11.28
C GLU A 162 11.92 4.25 -11.77
N GLY A 163 11.68 5.47 -12.26
CA GLY A 163 12.73 6.34 -12.79
C GLY A 163 13.23 7.42 -11.82
N LEU A 164 12.73 7.46 -10.58
CA LEU A 164 13.10 8.48 -9.60
C LEU A 164 14.24 8.01 -8.71
N ASP A 165 15.19 8.90 -8.46
CA ASP A 165 16.21 8.72 -7.42
C ASP A 165 15.57 8.98 -6.05
N LEU A 166 15.05 7.94 -5.41
CA LEU A 166 14.49 8.04 -4.06
C LEU A 166 15.57 8.08 -2.98
N ALA A 167 16.77 7.57 -3.26
CA ALA A 167 17.81 7.40 -2.27
C ALA A 167 18.30 8.77 -1.76
N ARG A 168 18.69 9.67 -2.66
CA ARG A 168 19.19 10.99 -2.26
C ARG A 168 18.19 11.83 -1.45
N PRO A 169 16.93 12.04 -1.90
CA PRO A 169 15.97 12.82 -1.15
C PRO A 169 15.64 12.17 0.21
N LEU A 170 15.52 10.83 0.28
CA LEU A 170 15.32 10.13 1.55
C LEU A 170 16.51 10.32 2.50
N GLY A 171 17.74 10.20 2.02
CA GLY A 171 18.94 10.46 2.82
C GLY A 171 18.98 11.88 3.38
N ALA A 172 18.67 12.88 2.54
CA ALA A 172 18.62 14.27 2.96
C ALA A 172 17.50 14.54 3.97
N TRP A 173 16.35 13.88 3.82
CA TRP A 173 15.26 13.94 4.81
C TRP A 173 15.67 13.30 6.14
N MET A 174 16.24 12.10 6.12
CA MET A 174 16.71 11.39 7.31
C MET A 174 17.76 12.22 8.05
N GLU A 175 18.71 12.81 7.34
CA GLU A 175 19.74 13.67 7.93
C GLU A 175 19.12 14.85 8.68
N ARG A 176 18.14 15.54 8.08
CA ARG A 176 17.43 16.65 8.75
C ARG A 176 16.59 16.19 9.94
N SER A 177 15.89 15.06 9.80
CA SER A 177 15.08 14.48 10.89
C SER A 177 15.95 14.13 12.10
N LEU A 178 17.07 13.45 11.88
CA LEU A 178 18.03 13.05 12.91
C LEU A 178 18.72 14.27 13.54
N ALA A 179 19.14 15.25 12.73
CA ALA A 179 19.81 16.46 13.22
C ALA A 179 18.88 17.36 14.06
N SER A 180 17.58 17.38 13.76
CA SER A 180 16.58 18.15 14.51
C SER A 180 15.98 17.40 15.70
N GLY A 181 16.24 16.09 15.83
CA GLY A 181 15.60 15.23 16.84
C GLY A 181 14.14 14.92 16.56
N ALA A 182 13.65 15.19 15.34
CA ALA A 182 12.26 14.98 14.94
C ALA A 182 11.85 13.50 14.96
N HIS A 183 12.83 12.58 14.91
CA HIS A 183 12.63 11.12 15.01
C HIS A 183 12.35 10.62 16.43
N GLY A 184 12.36 11.49 17.44
CA GLY A 184 12.12 11.12 18.84
C GLY A 184 10.84 10.31 19.09
N PRO A 185 9.70 10.62 18.44
CA PRO A 185 8.49 9.80 18.51
C PRO A 185 8.67 8.37 17.99
N ALA A 186 9.36 8.17 16.87
CA ALA A 186 9.70 6.84 16.37
C ALA A 186 10.58 6.06 17.34
N TRP A 187 11.62 6.71 17.86
CA TRP A 187 12.48 6.14 18.90
C TRP A 187 11.66 5.64 20.11
N ASN A 188 10.72 6.48 20.57
CA ASN A 188 9.88 6.15 21.71
C ASN A 188 8.94 4.96 21.42
N ALA A 189 8.44 4.82 20.20
CA ALA A 189 7.64 3.66 19.80
C ALA A 189 8.49 2.38 19.85
N LEU A 190 9.70 2.41 19.31
CA LEU A 190 10.62 1.28 19.29
C LEU A 190 11.06 0.85 20.69
N VAL A 191 11.42 1.80 21.56
CA VAL A 191 11.86 1.49 22.93
C VAL A 191 10.73 0.90 23.77
N ARG A 192 9.50 1.40 23.62
CA ARG A 192 8.33 0.81 24.28
C ARG A 192 8.11 -0.62 23.82
N ALA A 193 8.14 -0.87 22.52
CA ALA A 193 7.95 -2.21 21.98
C ALA A 193 9.05 -3.19 22.42
N ALA A 194 10.30 -2.73 22.43
CA ALA A 194 11.41 -3.53 22.97
C ALA A 194 11.20 -3.85 24.45
N ASN A 195 10.67 -2.91 25.23
CA ASN A 195 10.36 -3.10 26.64
C ASN A 195 9.22 -4.10 26.85
N ASP A 196 8.15 -4.00 26.06
CA ASP A 196 6.99 -4.90 26.12
C ASP A 196 7.40 -6.33 25.72
N GLN A 197 8.32 -6.47 24.77
CA GLN A 197 8.87 -7.76 24.37
C GLN A 197 9.67 -8.46 25.49
N LEU A 198 10.13 -7.73 26.52
CA LEU A 198 10.76 -8.33 27.71
C LEU A 198 9.76 -9.02 28.65
N ASP A 199 8.45 -8.93 28.37
CA ASP A 199 7.43 -9.67 29.08
C ASP A 199 7.15 -11.05 28.43
N ASP A 200 7.81 -11.37 27.32
CA ASP A 200 7.74 -12.69 26.67
C ASP A 200 8.24 -13.78 27.63
N PRO A 201 7.46 -14.86 27.88
CA PRO A 201 7.86 -15.95 28.78
C PRO A 201 9.18 -16.62 28.40
N ASP A 202 9.60 -16.56 27.13
CA ASP A 202 10.83 -17.18 26.64
C ASP A 202 12.08 -16.32 26.86
N ILE A 203 11.93 -15.06 27.23
CA ILE A 203 13.07 -14.16 27.42
C ILE A 203 13.96 -14.59 28.60
N VAL A 204 13.35 -15.11 29.67
CA VAL A 204 14.09 -15.56 30.87
C VAL A 204 14.86 -16.86 30.59
N PRO A 205 14.26 -17.90 29.96
CA PRO A 205 15.02 -19.05 29.46
C PRO A 205 16.18 -18.68 28.53
N LEU A 206 15.99 -17.73 27.61
CA LEU A 206 17.07 -17.24 26.74
C LEU A 206 18.18 -16.56 27.56
N ALA A 207 17.80 -15.64 28.45
CA ALA A 207 18.74 -14.93 29.31
C ALA A 207 19.54 -15.90 30.19
N ARG A 208 18.93 -17.00 30.65
CA ARG A 208 19.62 -18.06 31.40
C ARG A 208 20.73 -18.71 30.59
N ILE A 209 20.46 -19.12 29.34
CA ILE A 209 21.46 -19.70 28.45
C ILE A 209 22.62 -18.71 28.25
N LEU A 210 22.30 -17.45 27.94
CA LEU A 210 23.30 -16.40 27.73
C LEU A 210 24.15 -16.12 28.96
N VAL A 211 23.51 -16.05 30.13
CA VAL A 211 24.19 -15.83 31.41
C VAL A 211 25.11 -16.99 31.73
N ARG A 212 24.66 -18.23 31.52
CA ARG A 212 25.48 -19.42 31.75
C ARG A 212 26.75 -19.40 30.89
N ASP A 213 26.60 -19.11 29.59
CA ASP A 213 27.73 -19.03 28.66
C ASP A 213 28.69 -17.89 29.03
N ALA A 214 28.14 -16.73 29.40
CA ALA A 214 28.93 -15.58 29.86
C ALA A 214 29.69 -15.88 31.16
N VAL A 215 29.05 -16.53 32.13
CA VAL A 215 29.65 -16.94 33.41
C VAL A 215 30.78 -17.96 33.17
N ALA A 216 30.54 -18.96 32.33
CA ALA A 216 31.56 -19.94 31.97
C ALA A 216 32.78 -19.29 31.29
N ALA A 217 32.55 -18.28 30.43
CA ALA A 217 33.62 -17.54 29.76
C ALA A 217 34.39 -16.58 30.70
N LEU A 218 33.76 -16.08 31.77
CA LEU A 218 34.36 -15.19 32.77
C LEU A 218 35.22 -15.94 33.79
N ALA A 219 34.84 -17.15 34.18
CA ALA A 219 35.43 -17.85 35.31
C ALA A 219 36.97 -17.99 35.25
N PRO A 220 37.61 -18.37 34.12
CA PRO A 220 39.07 -18.56 34.08
C PRO A 220 39.86 -17.25 34.26
N GLY A 221 39.46 -16.17 33.58
CA GLY A 221 40.25 -14.94 33.58
C GLY A 221 40.13 -14.12 34.87
N LEU A 222 39.06 -14.32 35.65
CA LEU A 222 38.94 -13.72 36.98
C LEU A 222 39.91 -14.38 37.97
N VAL A 223 40.12 -15.70 37.89
CA VAL A 223 41.09 -16.42 38.74
C VAL A 223 42.49 -15.83 38.63
N ASP A 224 42.95 -15.62 37.40
CA ASP A 224 44.30 -15.12 37.14
C ASP A 224 44.47 -13.64 37.55
N ARG A 225 43.48 -12.78 37.27
CA ARG A 225 43.61 -11.33 37.49
C ARG A 225 43.38 -10.88 38.93
N PHE A 226 42.46 -11.51 39.66
CA PHE A 226 42.26 -11.20 41.08
C PHE A 226 43.44 -11.66 41.95
N SER A 227 44.26 -12.57 41.44
CA SER A 227 45.53 -12.95 42.05
C SER A 227 46.63 -11.87 41.87
N SER A 228 46.39 -10.84 41.04
CA SER A 228 47.45 -9.99 40.46
C SER A 228 47.23 -8.46 40.56
N GLY A 229 46.12 -7.94 41.10
CA GLY A 229 45.87 -6.49 41.14
C GLY A 229 44.50 -6.03 41.72
N PRO A 230 44.14 -4.74 41.58
CA PRO A 230 42.89 -4.18 42.09
C PRO A 230 41.64 -4.83 41.45
N ALA A 231 40.71 -5.26 42.31
CA ALA A 231 39.52 -6.03 41.99
C ALA A 231 38.61 -5.46 40.89
N ALA A 232 38.41 -4.14 40.87
CA ALA A 232 37.40 -3.50 40.02
C ALA A 232 37.86 -3.38 38.55
N ASP A 233 39.08 -2.88 38.32
CA ASP A 233 39.62 -2.69 36.97
C ASP A 233 39.87 -4.03 36.28
N ALA A 234 40.33 -5.03 37.04
CA ALA A 234 40.50 -6.40 36.58
C ALA A 234 39.16 -6.99 36.08
N LEU A 235 38.08 -6.79 36.82
CA LEU A 235 36.76 -7.27 36.44
C LEU A 235 36.21 -6.55 35.21
N VAL A 236 36.34 -5.22 35.12
CA VAL A 236 35.89 -4.46 33.94
C VAL A 236 36.66 -4.90 32.70
N SER A 237 37.98 -5.06 32.78
CA SER A 237 38.79 -5.56 31.67
C SER A 237 38.37 -6.97 31.24
N GLU A 238 37.97 -7.82 32.17
CA GLU A 238 37.58 -9.19 31.89
C GLU A 238 36.17 -9.29 31.32
N LEU A 239 35.23 -8.48 31.83
CA LEU A 239 33.90 -8.30 31.24
C LEU A 239 34.00 -7.81 29.80
N LYS A 240 34.89 -6.86 29.51
CA LYS A 240 35.14 -6.42 28.13
C LYS A 240 35.68 -7.56 27.26
N ARG A 241 36.65 -8.34 27.74
CA ARG A 241 37.22 -9.48 27.01
C ARG A 241 36.14 -10.51 26.68
N VAL A 242 35.31 -10.87 27.67
CA VAL A 242 34.22 -11.83 27.48
C VAL A 242 33.16 -11.26 26.53
N ALA A 243 32.76 -10.01 26.68
CA ALA A 243 31.80 -9.38 25.78
C ALA A 243 32.28 -9.28 24.32
N GLN A 244 33.59 -9.12 24.11
CA GLN A 244 34.17 -9.17 22.76
C GLN A 244 34.13 -10.58 22.15
N GLY A 245 34.19 -11.62 22.98
CA GLY A 245 34.12 -13.02 22.54
C GLY A 245 32.71 -13.60 22.51
N LEU A 246 31.77 -13.02 23.26
CA LEU A 246 30.39 -13.49 23.36
C LEU A 246 29.62 -13.07 22.10
N ASP A 247 29.17 -14.06 21.33
CA ASP A 247 28.30 -13.81 20.20
C ASP A 247 26.83 -13.80 20.63
N LEU A 248 26.31 -12.62 20.94
CA LEU A 248 24.89 -12.45 21.23
C LEU A 248 24.02 -12.47 19.97
N SER A 249 24.60 -12.38 18.77
CA SER A 249 23.81 -12.29 17.54
C SER A 249 23.00 -13.56 17.29
N GLN A 250 23.65 -14.73 17.30
CA GLN A 250 22.97 -16.00 17.07
C GLN A 250 21.81 -16.29 18.03
N PRO A 251 21.99 -16.21 19.38
CA PRO A 251 20.89 -16.45 20.32
C PRO A 251 19.77 -15.42 20.21
N LEU A 252 20.09 -14.13 19.99
CA LEU A 252 19.08 -13.10 19.76
C LEU A 252 18.31 -13.33 18.46
N GLY A 253 19.00 -13.76 17.39
CA GLY A 253 18.37 -14.07 16.12
C GLY A 253 17.47 -15.30 16.20
N ALA A 254 17.90 -16.35 16.90
CA ALA A 254 17.11 -17.55 17.11
C ALA A 254 15.85 -17.26 17.93
N TRP A 255 15.98 -16.46 18.99
CA TRP A 255 14.84 -15.99 19.77
C TRP A 255 13.88 -15.15 18.93
N LEU A 256 14.39 -14.18 18.17
CA LEU A 256 13.56 -13.33 17.32
C LEU A 256 12.84 -14.15 16.25
N ALA A 257 13.51 -15.13 15.65
CA ALA A 257 12.89 -16.04 14.69
C ALA A 257 11.79 -16.90 15.33
N HIS A 258 11.98 -17.35 16.58
CA HIS A 258 10.97 -18.09 17.34
C HIS A 258 9.75 -17.22 17.66
N ALA A 259 9.97 -16.00 18.19
CA ALA A 259 8.91 -15.03 18.46
C ALA A 259 8.12 -14.69 17.19
N ILE A 260 8.81 -14.57 16.05
CA ILE A 260 8.17 -14.34 14.75
C ILE A 260 7.29 -15.53 14.35
N ALA A 261 7.80 -16.76 14.44
CA ALA A 261 7.09 -17.96 14.04
C ALA A 261 5.77 -18.19 14.81
N ARG A 262 5.70 -17.77 16.08
CA ARG A 262 4.48 -17.87 16.90
C ARG A 262 3.43 -16.80 16.61
N ARG A 263 3.73 -15.82 15.75
CA ARG A 263 2.97 -14.55 15.60
C ARG A 263 2.95 -13.67 16.85
N ASP A 264 3.79 -13.93 17.85
CA ASP A 264 3.96 -13.04 19.01
C ASP A 264 4.77 -11.77 18.68
N HIS A 265 5.25 -11.62 17.45
CA HIS A 265 5.96 -10.43 16.96
C HIS A 265 5.01 -9.30 16.55
N ASP A 266 3.68 -9.49 16.68
CA ASP A 266 2.72 -8.47 16.32
C ASP A 266 3.00 -7.09 16.96
N PRO A 267 3.42 -7.01 18.25
CA PRO A 267 3.82 -5.75 18.88
C PRO A 267 5.05 -5.10 18.24
N LEU A 268 6.06 -5.87 17.81
CA LEU A 268 7.26 -5.32 17.17
C LEU A 268 6.94 -4.74 15.79
N SER A 269 6.16 -5.47 14.99
CA SER A 269 5.73 -5.00 13.69
C SER A 269 4.75 -3.82 13.80
N GLU A 270 3.86 -3.80 14.79
CA GLU A 270 2.99 -2.65 15.10
C GLU A 270 3.82 -1.44 15.51
N ALA A 271 4.86 -1.64 16.32
CA ALA A 271 5.74 -0.57 16.75
C ALA A 271 6.58 0.01 15.62
N LEU A 272 6.98 -0.81 14.64
CA LEU A 272 7.63 -0.32 13.42
C LEU A 272 6.66 0.52 12.59
N VAL A 273 5.40 0.09 12.46
CA VAL A 273 4.36 0.89 11.79
C VAL A 273 4.10 2.19 12.55
N ASP A 274 4.02 2.15 13.88
CA ASP A 274 3.83 3.33 14.72
C ASP A 274 5.02 4.28 14.64
N ALA A 275 6.24 3.74 14.60
CA ALA A 275 7.45 4.53 14.42
C ALA A 275 7.44 5.24 13.06
N LEU A 276 7.09 4.52 11.99
CA LEU A 276 6.92 5.11 10.67
C LEU A 276 5.84 6.19 10.68
N ARG A 277 4.65 5.94 11.25
CA ARG A 277 3.59 6.97 11.31
C ARG A 277 4.03 8.21 12.10
N ALA A 278 4.75 8.03 13.19
CA ALA A 278 5.16 9.14 14.04
C ALA A 278 6.14 10.08 13.33
N ASP A 279 7.08 9.53 12.54
CA ASP A 279 8.06 10.31 11.79
C ASP A 279 7.51 10.83 10.46
N LEU A 280 6.57 10.13 9.83
CA LEU A 280 6.02 10.51 8.52
C LEU A 280 4.81 11.45 8.64
N GLY A 281 3.89 11.18 9.56
CA GLY A 281 2.58 11.83 9.62
C GLY A 281 2.59 13.31 10.01
N ALA A 282 3.62 13.75 10.76
CA ALA A 282 3.71 15.12 11.26
C ALA A 282 4.95 15.89 10.76
N SER A 283 5.84 15.27 9.98
CA SER A 283 7.12 15.88 9.62
C SER A 283 6.97 16.89 8.47
N PRO A 284 7.23 18.19 8.70
CA PRO A 284 7.29 19.18 7.62
C PRO A 284 8.39 18.85 6.61
N ASP A 285 9.47 18.22 7.07
CA ASP A 285 10.54 17.73 6.22
C ASP A 285 10.11 16.58 5.32
N PHE A 286 9.28 15.65 5.82
CA PHE A 286 8.74 14.57 5.01
C PHE A 286 7.76 15.09 3.97
N ARG A 287 6.88 16.02 4.34
CA ARG A 287 6.00 16.71 3.38
C ARG A 287 6.80 17.36 2.25
N ARG A 288 7.87 18.10 2.58
CA ARG A 288 8.76 18.71 1.57
C ARG A 288 9.42 17.67 0.65
N LEU A 289 9.80 16.51 1.19
CA LEU A 289 10.32 15.40 0.39
C LEU A 289 9.27 14.92 -0.62
N VAL A 290 8.04 14.66 -0.16
CA VAL A 290 6.96 14.17 -1.03
C VAL A 290 6.60 15.20 -2.09
N GLU A 291 6.49 16.48 -1.73
CA GLU A 291 6.28 17.58 -2.68
C GLU A 291 7.40 17.65 -3.73
N GLY A 292 8.66 17.45 -3.33
CA GLY A 292 9.81 17.39 -4.23
C GLY A 292 9.72 16.23 -5.21
N LEU A 293 9.41 15.02 -4.71
CA LEU A 293 9.24 13.82 -5.54
C LEU A 293 8.07 13.95 -6.52
N VAL A 294 6.94 14.47 -6.07
CA VAL A 294 5.76 14.72 -6.91
C VAL A 294 6.10 15.73 -8.01
N ARG A 295 6.80 16.81 -7.65
CA ARG A 295 7.28 17.80 -8.63
C ARG A 295 8.18 17.14 -9.68
N GLU A 296 9.17 16.37 -9.25
CA GLU A 296 10.09 15.68 -10.15
C GLU A 296 9.36 14.68 -11.06
N ALA A 297 8.44 13.89 -10.51
CA ALA A 297 7.60 12.95 -11.26
C ALA A 297 6.81 13.66 -12.36
N VAL A 298 6.14 14.76 -12.00
CA VAL A 298 5.31 15.53 -12.94
C VAL A 298 6.17 16.20 -14.01
N GLU A 299 7.32 16.77 -13.66
CA GLU A 299 8.23 17.36 -14.66
C GLU A 299 8.84 16.31 -15.59
N ARG A 300 9.20 15.13 -15.06
CA ARG A 300 9.67 14.00 -15.88
C ARG A 300 8.59 13.52 -16.84
N TRP A 301 7.35 13.44 -16.39
CA TRP A 301 6.20 13.13 -17.25
C TRP A 301 6.01 14.19 -18.35
N LYS A 302 6.11 15.49 -18.00
CA LYS A 302 6.08 16.59 -18.97
C LYS A 302 7.25 16.58 -19.97
N GLY A 303 8.37 15.93 -19.65
CA GLY A 303 9.49 15.75 -20.58
C GLY A 303 9.24 14.68 -21.65
N ARG A 304 8.40 13.67 -21.37
CA ARG A 304 8.21 12.46 -22.22
C ARG A 304 7.09 12.58 -23.27
N GLY A 305 6.92 13.74 -23.89
CA GLY A 305 6.04 13.89 -25.06
C GLY A 305 4.53 14.03 -24.75
N TRP A 306 4.14 14.49 -23.56
CA TRP A 306 2.72 14.72 -23.21
C TRP A 306 1.97 15.62 -24.22
N LYS A 307 2.70 16.49 -24.94
CA LYS A 307 2.16 17.37 -25.99
C LYS A 307 1.58 16.60 -27.19
N GLU A 308 2.09 15.41 -27.48
CA GLU A 308 1.60 14.55 -28.56
C GLU A 308 0.42 13.68 -28.11
N ARG A 309 0.33 13.37 -26.80
CA ARG A 309 -0.71 12.51 -26.22
C ARG A 309 -1.97 13.27 -25.79
N LEU A 310 -1.91 14.60 -25.68
CA LEU A 310 -3.02 15.46 -25.27
C LEU A 310 -3.26 16.57 -26.31
N LEU A 311 -3.69 16.18 -27.51
CA LEU A 311 -4.21 17.11 -28.51
C LEU A 311 -5.59 17.60 -28.02
N GLY A 312 -5.72 18.91 -27.71
CA GLY A 312 -7.03 19.55 -27.51
C GLY A 312 -7.38 20.06 -26.09
N GLY A 313 -6.44 20.64 -25.34
CA GLY A 313 -6.77 21.44 -24.14
C GLY A 313 -6.23 20.91 -22.80
N GLY A 314 -5.51 19.78 -22.79
CA GLY A 314 -4.90 19.22 -21.57
C GLY A 314 -3.81 20.11 -20.96
N ALA A 315 -3.13 20.95 -21.75
CA ALA A 315 -2.03 21.80 -21.28
C ALA A 315 -2.41 22.76 -20.14
N GLU A 316 -3.62 23.34 -20.18
CA GLU A 316 -4.10 24.26 -19.14
C GLU A 316 -4.66 23.51 -17.92
N VAL A 317 -5.30 22.34 -18.13
CA VAL A 317 -5.79 21.47 -17.05
C VAL A 317 -4.64 20.91 -16.22
N PHE A 318 -3.54 20.51 -16.88
CA PHE A 318 -2.36 19.97 -16.21
C PHE A 318 -1.38 21.05 -15.73
N GLY A 319 -1.36 22.24 -16.36
CA GLY A 319 -0.67 23.43 -15.84
C GLY A 319 -1.29 23.97 -14.55
N ALA A 320 -2.57 23.69 -14.33
CA ALA A 320 -3.30 24.00 -13.10
C ALA A 320 -3.14 22.91 -12.01
N LEU A 321 -2.39 21.82 -12.25
CA LEU A 321 -2.12 20.82 -11.22
C LEU A 321 -1.35 21.46 -10.07
N ARG A 322 -2.03 21.53 -8.94
CA ARG A 322 -1.49 21.97 -7.67
C ARG A 322 -0.64 20.85 -7.07
N TYR A 323 0.68 20.94 -7.22
CA TYR A 323 1.64 19.96 -6.66
C TYR A 323 1.41 19.73 -5.16
N ASP A 324 1.02 20.79 -4.44
CA ASP A 324 0.62 20.75 -3.02
C ASP A 324 -0.51 19.76 -2.76
N ARG A 325 -1.56 19.78 -3.60
CA ARG A 325 -2.70 18.86 -3.45
C ARG A 325 -2.32 17.42 -3.72
N ILE A 326 -1.54 17.18 -4.78
CA ILE A 326 -1.09 15.82 -5.12
C ILE A 326 -0.21 15.27 -3.98
N ALA A 327 0.67 16.10 -3.42
CA ALA A 327 1.47 15.70 -2.27
C ALA A 327 0.62 15.41 -1.03
N GLU A 328 -0.42 16.21 -0.76
CA GLU A 328 -1.39 15.94 0.32
C GLU A 328 -2.14 14.62 0.12
N ASP A 329 -2.60 14.33 -1.10
CA ASP A 329 -3.29 13.07 -1.42
C ASP A 329 -2.35 11.87 -1.23
N VAL A 330 -1.08 11.98 -1.65
CA VAL A 330 -0.06 10.94 -1.44
C VAL A 330 0.24 10.74 0.05
N LEU A 331 0.41 11.82 0.81
CA LEU A 331 0.64 11.76 2.25
C LEU A 331 -0.54 11.11 2.98
N SER A 332 -1.77 11.47 2.60
CA SER A 332 -3.00 10.86 3.12
C SER A 332 -3.07 9.36 2.82
N ALA A 333 -2.72 8.97 1.59
CA ALA A 333 -2.66 7.56 1.20
C ALA A 333 -1.62 6.77 2.00
N ILE A 334 -0.45 7.35 2.23
CA ILE A 334 0.61 6.74 3.05
C ILE A 334 0.12 6.56 4.50
N ASP A 335 -0.47 7.59 5.12
CA ASP A 335 -1.00 7.45 6.48
C ASP A 335 -2.11 6.40 6.56
N ALA A 336 -3.06 6.42 5.63
CA ALA A 336 -4.14 5.42 5.57
C ALA A 336 -3.59 3.99 5.39
N ALA A 337 -2.58 3.81 4.55
CA ALA A 337 -1.93 2.52 4.35
C ALA A 337 -1.22 2.04 5.63
N LEU A 338 -0.57 2.95 6.38
CA LEU A 338 0.07 2.64 7.65
C LEU A 338 -0.95 2.37 8.77
N VAL A 339 -2.07 3.09 8.81
CA VAL A 339 -3.19 2.80 9.73
C VAL A 339 -3.71 1.38 9.50
N ASP A 340 -3.95 1.03 8.23
CA ASP A 340 -4.40 -0.31 7.86
C ASP A 340 -3.34 -1.37 8.19
N ALA A 341 -2.07 -1.10 7.91
CA ALA A 341 -0.96 -2.00 8.21
C ALA A 341 -0.78 -2.29 9.71
N ARG A 342 -1.23 -1.38 10.58
CA ARG A 342 -1.20 -1.59 12.03
C ARG A 342 -2.20 -2.66 12.48
N THR A 343 -3.41 -2.67 11.92
CA THR A 343 -4.51 -3.53 12.41
C THR A 343 -4.78 -4.74 11.51
N ASN A 344 -4.32 -4.72 10.27
CA ASN A 344 -4.54 -5.76 9.28
C ASN A 344 -3.22 -6.49 8.96
N SER A 345 -3.05 -7.70 9.50
CA SER A 345 -1.87 -8.54 9.25
C SER A 345 -1.73 -9.00 7.79
N ALA A 346 -2.78 -8.91 6.99
CA ALA A 346 -2.73 -9.21 5.55
C ALA A 346 -2.34 -8.00 4.69
N ASN A 347 -2.16 -6.80 5.29
CA ASN A 347 -1.74 -5.63 4.56
C ASN A 347 -0.33 -5.82 3.96
N PRO A 348 -0.05 -5.39 2.71
CA PRO A 348 1.25 -5.66 2.10
C PRO A 348 2.44 -4.96 2.79
N ILE A 349 2.23 -3.79 3.41
CA ILE A 349 3.28 -3.13 4.23
C ILE A 349 3.60 -4.01 5.44
N ARG A 350 2.58 -4.56 6.09
CA ARG A 350 2.74 -5.44 7.25
C ARG A 350 3.49 -6.72 6.86
N LEU A 351 3.06 -7.40 5.80
CA LEU A 351 3.75 -8.58 5.27
C LEU A 351 5.22 -8.30 4.95
N LYS A 352 5.54 -7.09 4.47
CA LYS A 352 6.91 -6.70 4.18
C LYS A 352 7.75 -6.48 5.43
N ILE A 353 7.18 -5.84 6.44
CA ILE A 353 7.83 -5.70 7.76
C ILE A 353 8.11 -7.09 8.33
N ASP A 354 7.12 -7.98 8.32
CA ASP A 354 7.27 -9.33 8.86
C ASP A 354 8.32 -10.14 8.08
N THR A 355 8.34 -10.00 6.75
CA THR A 355 9.37 -10.62 5.89
C THR A 355 10.76 -10.07 6.19
N ALA A 356 10.88 -8.75 6.37
CA ALA A 356 12.15 -8.10 6.68
C ALA A 356 12.66 -8.49 8.06
N LEU A 357 11.78 -8.54 9.07
CA LEU A 357 12.07 -9.01 10.41
C LEU A 357 12.48 -10.48 10.40
N THR A 358 11.79 -11.33 9.65
CA THR A 358 12.13 -12.75 9.50
C THR A 358 13.53 -12.91 8.89
N GLY A 359 13.80 -12.22 7.79
CA GLY A 359 15.11 -12.27 7.13
C GLY A 359 16.23 -11.71 8.02
N PHE A 360 15.95 -10.65 8.79
CA PHE A 360 16.88 -10.12 9.78
C PHE A 360 17.16 -11.14 10.88
N ALA A 361 16.12 -11.73 11.47
CA ALA A 361 16.23 -12.74 12.52
C ALA A 361 17.03 -13.96 12.07
N GLN A 362 16.76 -14.46 10.87
CA GLN A 362 17.48 -15.61 10.29
C GLN A 362 18.96 -15.30 10.03
N ARG A 363 19.27 -14.13 9.47
CA ARG A 363 20.67 -13.72 9.24
C ARG A 363 21.42 -13.51 10.55
N LEU A 364 20.75 -12.93 11.55
CA LEU A 364 21.30 -12.74 12.88
C LEU A 364 21.54 -14.09 13.56
N ALA A 365 20.60 -15.04 13.44
CA ALA A 365 20.71 -16.40 13.94
C ALA A 365 21.85 -17.19 13.28
N ALA A 366 22.12 -16.92 11.99
CA ALA A 366 23.22 -17.50 11.24
C ALA A 366 24.59 -16.88 11.57
N GLY A 367 24.64 -15.86 12.43
CA GLY A 367 25.89 -15.17 12.80
C GLY A 367 26.47 -14.31 11.67
N ASP A 368 25.62 -13.70 10.84
CA ASP A 368 26.06 -12.80 9.77
C ASP A 368 27.00 -11.72 10.34
N PRO A 369 28.29 -11.69 9.92
CA PRO A 369 29.28 -10.76 10.47
C PRO A 369 28.87 -9.29 10.35
N ALA A 370 28.09 -8.93 9.31
CA ALA A 370 27.61 -7.58 9.10
C ALA A 370 26.58 -7.14 10.15
N LEU A 371 25.85 -8.09 10.75
CA LEU A 371 24.87 -7.85 11.80
C LEU A 371 25.45 -8.09 13.19
N ALA A 372 26.37 -9.05 13.33
CA ALA A 372 26.98 -9.41 14.60
C ALA A 372 27.96 -8.35 15.13
N ALA A 373 28.73 -7.70 14.26
CA ALA A 373 29.71 -6.70 14.69
C ALA A 373 29.08 -5.45 15.36
N PRO A 374 27.98 -4.86 14.82
CA PRO A 374 27.24 -3.80 15.51
C PRO A 374 26.70 -4.23 16.87
N VAL A 375 26.10 -5.43 16.96
CA VAL A 375 25.56 -5.98 18.22
C VAL A 375 26.67 -6.09 19.27
N ARG A 376 27.82 -6.65 18.92
CA ARG A 376 28.98 -6.75 19.82
C ARG A 376 29.49 -5.38 20.26
N THR A 377 29.55 -4.43 19.34
CA THR A 377 30.00 -3.06 19.62
C THR A 377 29.07 -2.39 20.64
N LEU A 378 27.75 -2.54 20.47
CA LEU A 378 26.76 -2.02 21.42
C LEU A 378 26.95 -2.64 22.81
N VAL A 379 27.19 -3.94 22.91
CA VAL A 379 27.42 -4.62 24.21
C VAL A 379 28.68 -4.10 24.90
N VAL A 380 29.80 -3.96 24.18
CA VAL A 380 31.04 -3.42 24.75
C VAL A 380 30.84 -1.99 25.25
N GLN A 381 30.14 -1.15 24.49
CA GLN A 381 29.84 0.23 24.87
C GLN A 381 28.89 0.34 26.07
N LEU A 382 27.96 -0.62 26.23
CA LEU A 382 27.13 -0.72 27.43
C LEU A 382 28.00 -1.00 28.65
N ILE A 383 28.97 -1.90 28.53
CA ILE A 383 29.92 -2.27 29.61
C ILE A 383 30.79 -1.09 30.04
N GLU A 384 31.10 -0.18 29.12
CA GLU A 384 31.98 0.97 29.38
C GLU A 384 31.35 2.09 30.23
N ARG A 385 30.10 1.98 30.67
CA ARG A 385 29.43 3.04 31.43
C ARG A 385 29.49 2.86 32.94
N ALA A 386 29.69 3.99 33.61
CA ALA A 386 29.75 4.13 35.07
C ALA A 386 28.51 3.60 35.80
N ASP A 387 27.33 3.55 35.16
CA ASP A 387 26.08 3.06 35.74
C ASP A 387 26.05 1.54 35.96
N LEU A 388 26.93 0.77 35.31
CA LEU A 388 27.12 -0.64 35.62
C LEU A 388 27.91 -0.88 36.90
N GLY A 389 28.36 0.17 37.60
CA GLY A 389 29.12 0.06 38.85
C GLY A 389 28.45 -0.85 39.88
N ALA A 390 27.11 -0.85 39.96
CA ALA A 390 26.37 -1.76 40.85
C ALA A 390 26.41 -3.23 40.39
N LEU A 391 26.35 -3.49 39.09
CA LEU A 391 26.44 -4.83 38.51
C LEU A 391 27.88 -5.37 38.60
N ILE A 392 28.86 -4.52 38.28
CA ILE A 392 30.29 -4.77 38.45
C ILE A 392 30.61 -5.05 39.92
N ALA A 393 30.08 -4.27 40.87
CA ALA A 393 30.28 -4.52 42.30
C ALA A 393 29.71 -5.87 42.76
N ARG A 394 28.54 -6.28 42.26
CA ARG A 394 27.95 -7.60 42.57
C ARG A 394 28.76 -8.75 41.98
N VAL A 395 29.22 -8.62 40.74
CA VAL A 395 30.08 -9.62 40.10
C VAL A 395 31.46 -9.68 40.78
N ALA A 396 32.01 -8.54 41.21
CA ALA A 396 33.27 -8.48 41.96
C ALA A 396 33.15 -9.15 43.34
N ALA A 397 32.05 -8.89 44.05
CA ALA A 397 31.77 -9.52 45.33
C ALA A 397 31.66 -11.05 45.18
N TRP A 398 30.99 -11.52 44.12
CA TRP A 398 30.97 -12.94 43.78
C TRP A 398 32.36 -13.50 43.52
N ALA A 399 33.14 -12.87 42.64
CA ALA A 399 34.45 -13.37 42.23
C ALA A 399 35.38 -13.51 43.45
N LYS A 400 35.31 -12.55 44.37
CA LYS A 400 36.04 -12.62 45.65
C LYS A 400 35.68 -13.87 46.46
N VAL A 401 34.40 -14.24 46.56
CA VAL A 401 33.97 -15.42 47.33
C VAL A 401 34.34 -16.72 46.61
N ALA A 402 34.15 -16.78 45.30
CA ALA A 402 34.45 -17.97 44.48
C ALA A 402 35.94 -18.34 44.51
N LEU A 403 36.82 -17.34 44.50
CA LEU A 403 38.28 -17.54 44.51
C LEU A 403 38.85 -17.93 45.87
N THR A 404 38.13 -17.63 46.95
CA THR A 404 38.54 -17.99 48.32
C THR A 404 37.97 -19.32 48.80
N ALA A 405 37.05 -19.92 48.03
CA ALA A 405 36.39 -21.15 48.41
C ALA A 405 37.20 -22.39 47.96
N PRO A 406 37.19 -23.48 48.74
CA PRO A 406 37.91 -24.71 48.36
C PRO A 406 37.44 -25.27 47.00
N PRO A 407 38.32 -25.98 46.26
CA PRO A 407 37.97 -26.59 44.98
C PRO A 407 36.76 -27.51 45.13
N GLY A 408 35.72 -27.30 44.32
CA GLY A 408 34.48 -28.09 44.38
C GLY A 408 33.50 -27.70 45.50
N THR A 409 33.83 -26.73 46.36
CA THR A 409 32.93 -26.15 47.37
C THR A 409 32.74 -24.64 47.22
N GLY A 410 33.32 -24.07 46.16
CA GLY A 410 32.93 -22.77 45.62
C GLY A 410 31.41 -22.68 45.57
N PRO A 411 30.81 -21.59 46.09
CA PRO A 411 29.37 -21.53 46.12
C PRO A 411 28.80 -21.67 44.70
N THR A 412 27.72 -22.43 44.56
CA THR A 412 26.77 -22.28 43.44
C THR A 412 26.05 -20.94 43.58
N LEU A 413 26.81 -19.84 43.63
CA LEU A 413 26.32 -18.49 43.89
C LEU A 413 25.61 -17.91 42.66
N PHE A 414 25.93 -18.45 41.48
CA PHE A 414 25.23 -18.15 40.25
C PHE A 414 24.01 -19.06 40.16
N ASP A 415 22.97 -18.67 40.88
CA ASP A 415 21.62 -19.04 40.48
C ASP A 415 21.41 -18.43 39.09
N GLU A 416 21.55 -19.26 38.05
CA GLU A 416 21.40 -18.87 36.65
C GLU A 416 20.03 -18.23 36.42
N ASP A 417 18.99 -18.65 37.17
CA ASP A 417 17.65 -18.09 37.11
C ASP A 417 17.63 -16.69 37.71
N ALA A 418 18.19 -16.52 38.91
CA ALA A 418 18.26 -15.21 39.56
C ALA A 418 19.07 -14.20 38.73
N LEU A 419 20.16 -14.64 38.08
CA LEU A 419 20.96 -13.81 37.19
C LEU A 419 20.24 -13.50 35.88
N ALA A 420 19.55 -14.47 35.28
CA ALA A 420 18.74 -14.25 34.08
C ALA A 420 17.66 -13.20 34.35
N VAL A 421 16.93 -13.35 35.46
CA VAL A 421 15.92 -12.37 35.92
C VAL A 421 16.55 -11.00 36.19
N ALA A 422 17.73 -10.96 36.81
CA ALA A 422 18.44 -9.70 37.05
C ALA A 422 18.92 -9.04 35.73
N ALA A 423 19.37 -9.82 34.75
CA ALA A 423 19.78 -9.34 33.45
C ALA A 423 18.61 -8.73 32.67
N VAL A 424 17.47 -9.43 32.61
CA VAL A 424 16.23 -8.93 31.99
C VAL A 424 15.75 -7.66 32.70
N ARG A 425 15.79 -7.62 34.04
CA ARG A 425 15.46 -6.41 34.81
C ARG A 425 16.42 -5.25 34.51
N GLY A 426 17.71 -5.51 34.39
CA GLY A 426 18.71 -4.51 34.02
C GLY A 426 18.46 -3.94 32.63
N LEU A 427 18.15 -4.80 31.66
CA LEU A 427 17.78 -4.39 30.31
C LEU A 427 16.50 -3.54 30.31
N ARG A 428 15.49 -3.89 31.13
CA ARG A 428 14.29 -3.08 31.31
C ARG A 428 14.60 -1.67 31.84
N ILE A 429 15.47 -1.55 32.84
CA ILE A 429 15.91 -0.25 33.37
C ILE A 429 16.62 0.56 32.28
N LEU A 430 17.53 -0.07 31.53
CA LEU A 430 18.22 0.57 30.41
C LEU A 430 17.23 1.09 29.35
N LEU A 431 16.22 0.31 28.97
CA LEU A 431 15.21 0.73 27.99
C LEU A 431 14.39 1.93 28.53
N VAL A 432 14.02 1.91 29.81
CA VAL A 432 13.34 3.04 30.45
C VAL A 432 14.24 4.30 30.45
N ASP A 433 15.53 4.15 30.73
CA ASP A 433 16.48 5.26 30.70
C ASP A 433 16.67 5.80 29.27
N LEU A 434 16.78 4.92 28.26
CA LEU A 434 16.83 5.30 26.84
C LEU A 434 15.58 6.06 26.37
N HIS A 435 14.42 5.73 26.93
CA HIS A 435 13.17 6.44 26.65
C HIS A 435 13.16 7.84 27.31
N ARG A 436 13.61 7.94 28.56
CA ARG A 436 13.54 9.17 29.36
C ARG A 436 14.67 10.16 29.08
N ARG A 437 15.83 9.69 28.61
CA ARG A 437 17.05 10.48 28.40
C ARG A 437 17.45 10.49 26.93
N PRO A 438 17.05 11.51 26.16
CA PRO A 438 17.50 11.67 24.77
C PRO A 438 19.02 11.80 24.63
N ASP A 439 19.67 12.37 25.64
CA ASP A 439 21.12 12.51 25.76
C ASP A 439 21.83 11.20 26.12
N HIS A 440 21.09 10.12 26.38
CA HIS A 440 21.68 8.86 26.80
C HIS A 440 22.69 8.39 25.74
N PRO A 441 23.97 8.16 26.10
CA PRO A 441 24.99 8.04 25.06
C PRO A 441 24.81 6.82 24.10
N VAL A 442 23.94 5.85 24.42
CA VAL A 442 23.68 4.68 23.52
C VAL A 442 22.74 5.16 22.42
N ARG A 443 21.74 5.96 22.78
CA ARG A 443 20.86 6.62 21.83
C ARG A 443 21.67 7.57 20.95
N VAL A 444 22.53 8.41 21.54
CA VAL A 444 23.42 9.32 20.78
C VAL A 444 24.28 8.55 19.78
N ARG A 445 24.80 7.37 20.16
CA ARG A 445 25.58 6.53 19.25
C ARG A 445 24.73 5.98 18.11
N ILE A 446 23.56 5.44 18.41
CA ILE A 446 22.65 4.89 17.39
C ILE A 446 22.21 6.01 16.44
N ASP A 447 21.87 7.19 16.96
CA ASP A 447 21.55 8.37 16.18
C ASP A 447 22.72 8.80 15.28
N ALA A 448 23.97 8.70 15.77
CA ALA A 448 25.16 8.98 14.98
C ALA A 448 25.38 7.96 13.84
N ASP A 449 25.17 6.67 14.11
CA ASP A 449 25.28 5.60 13.10
C ASP A 449 24.16 5.73 12.04
N LEU A 450 22.94 6.08 12.46
CA LEU A 450 21.81 6.40 11.56
C LEU A 450 22.09 7.66 10.72
N LEU A 451 22.74 8.67 11.32
CA LEU A 451 23.11 9.90 10.63
C LEU A 451 24.20 9.65 9.59
N ASP A 452 25.19 8.80 9.90
CA ASP A 452 26.20 8.37 8.92
C ASP A 452 25.54 7.63 7.74
N PHE A 453 24.62 6.71 8.03
CA PHE A 453 23.83 6.04 7.00
C PHE A 453 23.03 7.03 6.16
N ALA A 454 22.35 8.01 6.78
CA ALA A 454 21.58 9.04 6.08
C ALA A 454 22.47 9.87 5.14
N LYS A 455 23.66 10.26 5.59
CA LYS A 455 24.65 11.00 4.78
C LYS A 455 25.18 10.18 3.62
N ARG A 456 25.50 8.90 3.84
CA ARG A 456 25.92 7.98 2.77
C ARG A 456 24.82 7.78 1.74
N LEU A 457 23.58 7.64 2.19
CA LEU A 457 22.42 7.52 1.34
C LEU A 457 22.20 8.81 0.50
N ALA A 458 22.30 9.98 1.12
CA ALA A 458 22.25 11.28 0.45
C ALA A 458 23.40 11.48 -0.56
N GLY A 459 24.59 10.95 -0.24
CA GLY A 459 25.78 10.98 -1.08
C GLY A 459 25.79 9.97 -2.23
N GLY A 460 24.80 9.06 -2.31
CA GLY A 460 24.71 8.06 -3.37
C GLY A 460 25.63 6.85 -3.19
N ASP A 461 26.03 6.54 -1.94
CA ASP A 461 26.78 5.32 -1.62
C ASP A 461 26.06 4.07 -2.13
N GLU A 462 26.75 3.23 -2.90
CA GLU A 462 26.16 2.08 -3.60
C GLU A 462 25.47 1.08 -2.66
N ARG A 463 26.04 0.86 -1.45
CA ARG A 463 25.44 -0.06 -0.49
C ARG A 463 24.20 0.55 0.15
N ALA A 464 24.23 1.84 0.48
CA ALA A 464 23.08 2.54 1.05
C ALA A 464 21.94 2.66 0.03
N THR A 465 22.24 3.05 -1.22
CA THR A 465 21.25 3.19 -2.29
C THR A 465 20.62 1.85 -2.66
N ALA A 466 21.38 0.74 -2.62
CA ALA A 466 20.85 -0.60 -2.85
C ALA A 466 19.74 -1.00 -1.85
N VAL A 467 19.78 -0.50 -0.61
CA VAL A 467 18.71 -0.73 0.38
C VAL A 467 17.40 -0.09 -0.09
N VAL A 468 17.47 1.19 -0.50
CA VAL A 468 16.31 1.93 -0.99
C VAL A 468 15.80 1.37 -2.32
N ALA A 469 16.69 1.02 -3.25
CA ALA A 469 16.32 0.45 -4.54
C ALA A 469 15.57 -0.88 -4.39
N ARG A 470 15.96 -1.74 -3.44
CA ARG A 470 15.23 -2.98 -3.13
C ARG A 470 13.83 -2.71 -2.57
N ALA A 471 13.70 -1.71 -1.70
CA ALA A 471 12.40 -1.31 -1.16
C ALA A 471 11.50 -0.74 -2.27
N GLN A 472 12.04 0.14 -3.12
CA GLN A 472 11.37 0.75 -4.26
C GLN A 472 10.88 -0.29 -5.27
N ALA A 473 11.75 -1.21 -5.73
CA ALA A 473 11.38 -2.26 -6.67
C ALA A 473 10.24 -3.14 -6.13
N HIS A 474 10.24 -3.41 -4.82
CA HIS A 474 9.18 -4.18 -4.19
C HIS A 474 7.87 -3.41 -4.07
N LEU A 475 7.93 -2.13 -3.71
CA LEU A 475 6.75 -1.25 -3.68
C LEU A 475 6.12 -1.14 -5.06
N LEU A 476 6.92 -0.98 -6.11
CA LEU A 476 6.45 -0.94 -7.50
C LEU A 476 5.71 -2.23 -7.88
N ALA A 477 6.24 -3.39 -7.48
CA ALA A 477 5.60 -4.69 -7.75
C ALA A 477 4.24 -4.88 -7.06
N HIS A 478 3.95 -4.16 -5.97
CA HIS A 478 2.72 -4.30 -5.17
C HIS A 478 1.93 -2.99 -5.04
N ALA A 479 2.27 -1.97 -5.83
CA ALA A 479 1.68 -0.64 -5.74
C ALA A 479 0.14 -0.62 -5.92
N PRO A 480 -0.46 -1.44 -6.81
CA PRO A 480 -1.92 -1.50 -6.95
C PRO A 480 -2.64 -1.96 -5.67
N GLU A 481 -2.02 -2.86 -4.90
CA GLU A 481 -2.58 -3.41 -3.66
C GLU A 481 -2.39 -2.45 -2.48
N VAL A 482 -1.22 -1.81 -2.37
CA VAL A 482 -0.85 -0.92 -1.26
C VAL A 482 -1.54 0.45 -1.37
N LEU A 483 -1.51 1.06 -2.56
CA LEU A 483 -2.01 2.41 -2.78
C LEU A 483 -3.45 2.41 -3.27
N GLY A 484 -3.83 1.44 -4.12
CA GLY A 484 -5.18 1.38 -4.69
C GLY A 484 -6.29 1.15 -3.65
N ALA A 485 -6.04 0.29 -2.66
CA ALA A 485 -7.01 0.01 -1.59
C ALA A 485 -7.09 1.12 -0.51
N SER A 486 -6.01 1.88 -0.33
CA SER A 486 -5.91 2.95 0.67
C SER A 486 -6.48 4.27 0.14
N LEU A 487 -6.21 4.60 -1.14
CA LEU A 487 -6.78 5.77 -1.80
C LEU A 487 -8.30 5.66 -2.02
N ALA A 488 -8.82 4.45 -2.29
CA ALA A 488 -10.26 4.22 -2.38
C ALA A 488 -11.00 4.36 -1.04
N ARG A 489 -10.27 4.29 0.09
CA ARG A 489 -10.82 4.47 1.45
C ARG A 489 -10.62 5.89 2.01
N ALA A 490 -9.68 6.65 1.47
CA ALA A 490 -9.38 8.04 1.86
C ALA A 490 -10.25 9.09 1.15
N GLN A 491 -10.99 8.69 0.10
CA GLN A 491 -11.99 9.48 -0.64
C GLN A 491 -13.39 9.11 -0.19
#